data_AF-A0ABD5ID08-F1
#
_entry.id   AF-A0ABD5ID08-F1
#
_cell.length_a   1.000
_cell.length_b   1.000
_cell.length_c   1.000
_cell.angle_alpha   90.00
_cell.angle_beta   90.00
_cell.angle_gamma   90.00
#
_symmetry.space_group_name_H-M   'P 1'
#
loop_
_entity.id
_entity.type
_entity.pdbx_description
1 polymer ?
#
loop_
_entity_poly.entity_id
_entity_poly.type
_entity_poly.pdbx_seq_one_letter_code
_entity_poly.pdbx_strand_id
1 'polypeptide(L)'
;MATTPTTNPIPSEDIRDLKFNSGKIDEFTSSINDFYIDRFGVSRPTAVGIAKNASILKEPYLTIELAQADINSGIIKNNGVFGVLSKESKNSIDIYTNNNGVPVFTGKGSPSTEFVNHVNKISVDTAARTDGLVTENGSAYPFEVVDKKGKGLLFVDNEGTFNAPGGVKSKSMSVEQLSPANITTQSITAESEPDDIYPLAEVTPDGRVLFATDPKSGRKIYLGEPLHNHRGPLSGDFFAIGDSITANGISAFATVNGDTYAACFNALSWHCWAMLLTLGRLKLIGASATGGYTVSQILSVHLPNAVAAKPTFCVVMGGRNDIVQGIDIDTVTIPAFKKIFRILRQKGIIPVVCTMSAQGNSSNDTRRSAEHKLNGWLRAYARKYRLPLVDLHRYTVDPRTGDWISGYNQDVSHPNAIGAKAMAKALIEGLQEWTAPVWPPRADEQVSIGLTSNLLANPLFLDNDGVNPSGWTIEKVGTASIQQDEAIKGNAWRFSGQKAYRSISVIPGAKLAMGYFVNTEGSLFECYAVAGTNSSTGYLAGVRGWDTKAVTDGFNYFYYEFVVPQDTEIITIIVNSGLSTISLAQMGVFSIMEL
;
A
#
# COMPACT_ATOMS: atom_id res chain seq x y z
N MET A 1 -40.28 54.44 109.89
CA MET A 1 -39.57 55.71 110.19
C MET A 1 -38.83 56.16 108.94
N ALA A 2 -39.27 57.27 108.32
CA ALA A 2 -38.57 57.88 107.20
C ALA A 2 -37.28 58.54 107.73
N THR A 3 -36.14 58.08 107.24
CA THR A 3 -34.83 58.67 107.57
C THR A 3 -34.50 59.69 106.49
N THR A 4 -34.48 60.97 106.86
CA THR A 4 -34.03 62.04 105.97
C THR A 4 -32.55 61.82 105.63
N PRO A 5 -32.16 61.68 104.34
CA PRO A 5 -30.76 61.54 103.94
C PRO A 5 -29.97 62.82 104.24
N THR A 6 -28.65 62.69 104.36
CA THR A 6 -27.73 63.81 104.60
C THR A 6 -27.31 64.47 103.28
N THR A 7 -26.63 65.62 103.38
CA THR A 7 -26.04 66.33 102.24
C THR A 7 -24.57 65.93 102.00
N ASN A 8 -24.08 64.83 102.57
CA ASN A 8 -22.71 64.38 102.35
C ASN A 8 -22.47 64.05 100.86
N PRO A 9 -21.24 64.26 100.33
CA PRO A 9 -20.90 63.91 98.95
C PRO A 9 -21.05 62.41 98.67
N ILE A 10 -21.11 62.02 97.39
CA ILE A 10 -21.11 60.60 96.99
C ILE A 10 -19.63 60.18 96.84
N PRO A 11 -19.15 59.10 97.51
CA PRO A 11 -19.87 58.20 98.41
C PRO A 11 -19.99 58.75 99.85
N SER A 12 -21.00 58.27 100.60
CA SER A 12 -21.21 58.60 102.01
C SER A 12 -21.39 57.30 102.81
N GLU A 13 -20.66 57.20 103.91
CA GLU A 13 -20.73 56.09 104.89
C GLU A 13 -21.78 56.36 106.00
N ASP A 14 -22.51 57.48 105.93
CA ASP A 14 -23.59 57.74 106.89
C ASP A 14 -24.71 56.71 106.71
N ILE A 15 -25.09 56.05 107.81
CA ILE A 15 -26.06 54.96 107.78
C ILE A 15 -27.43 55.39 107.21
N ARG A 16 -27.78 56.68 107.34
CA ARG A 16 -29.02 57.24 106.77
C ARG A 16 -28.96 57.31 105.24
N ASP A 17 -27.80 57.63 104.69
CA ASP A 17 -27.56 57.70 103.26
C ASP A 17 -27.51 56.32 102.62
N LEU A 18 -26.88 55.36 103.31
CA LEU A 18 -26.85 53.96 102.86
C LEU A 18 -28.26 53.39 102.75
N LYS A 19 -29.12 53.67 103.73
CA LYS A 19 -30.53 53.25 103.72
C LYS A 19 -31.36 53.93 102.63
N PHE A 20 -31.12 55.20 102.33
CA PHE A 20 -31.79 55.87 101.21
C PHE A 20 -31.33 55.29 99.86
N ASN A 21 -30.01 55.14 99.69
CA ASN A 21 -29.40 54.64 98.46
C ASN A 21 -29.85 53.20 98.16
N SER A 22 -30.04 52.35 99.17
CA SER A 22 -30.56 50.99 98.96
C SER A 22 -31.97 50.98 98.34
N GLY A 23 -32.83 51.93 98.73
CA GLY A 23 -34.16 52.07 98.10
C GLY A 23 -34.10 52.58 96.66
N LYS A 24 -33.11 53.41 96.33
CA LYS A 24 -32.90 53.90 94.96
C LYS A 24 -32.23 52.89 94.04
N ILE A 25 -31.41 51.99 94.58
CA ILE A 25 -30.89 50.84 93.82
C ILE A 25 -32.01 49.88 93.45
N ASP A 26 -32.95 49.61 94.38
CA ASP A 26 -34.18 48.88 94.03
C ASP A 26 -34.91 49.60 92.88
N GLU A 27 -35.22 50.89 93.04
CA GLU A 27 -35.88 51.68 91.99
C GLU A 27 -35.11 51.69 90.65
N PHE A 28 -33.77 51.71 90.66
CA PHE A 28 -32.96 51.60 89.43
C PHE A 28 -33.13 50.24 88.74
N THR A 29 -33.16 49.15 89.50
CA THR A 29 -33.17 47.77 88.97
C THR A 29 -34.58 47.25 88.65
N SER A 30 -35.60 47.66 89.41
CA SER A 30 -36.93 47.07 89.40
C SER A 30 -38.02 48.00 88.86
N SER A 31 -37.76 49.31 88.73
CA SER A 31 -38.75 50.26 88.22
C SER A 31 -39.01 50.08 86.73
N ILE A 32 -40.27 50.23 86.36
CA ILE A 32 -40.73 50.31 84.97
C ILE A 32 -40.61 51.73 84.38
N ASN A 33 -40.39 52.74 85.23
CA ASN A 33 -40.21 54.12 84.80
C ASN A 33 -38.82 54.32 84.20
N ASP A 34 -38.67 55.25 83.27
CA ASP A 34 -37.39 55.48 82.59
C ASP A 34 -36.34 56.16 83.49
N PHE A 35 -36.78 56.84 84.57
CA PHE A 35 -35.94 57.61 85.47
C PHE A 35 -36.33 57.47 86.94
N TYR A 36 -35.36 57.65 87.84
CA TYR A 36 -35.55 57.82 89.29
C TYR A 36 -34.83 59.09 89.78
N ILE A 37 -35.25 59.64 90.93
CA ILE A 37 -34.64 60.82 91.55
C ILE A 37 -33.69 60.39 92.67
N ASP A 38 -32.45 60.89 92.65
CA ASP A 38 -31.43 60.61 93.66
C ASP A 38 -31.54 61.50 94.91
N ARG A 39 -30.65 61.29 95.90
CA ARG A 39 -30.72 62.00 97.20
C ARG A 39 -30.46 63.51 97.11
N PHE A 40 -29.94 64.00 95.99
CA PHE A 40 -29.72 65.42 95.73
C PHE A 40 -30.81 66.02 94.83
N GLY A 41 -31.85 65.25 94.50
CA GLY A 41 -32.93 65.69 93.63
C GLY A 41 -32.61 65.57 92.13
N VAL A 42 -31.52 64.89 91.75
CA VAL A 42 -31.11 64.74 90.34
C VAL A 42 -31.78 63.53 89.71
N SER A 43 -32.30 63.70 88.49
CA SER A 43 -32.90 62.63 87.70
C SER A 43 -31.84 61.73 87.06
N ARG A 44 -31.97 60.41 87.23
CA ARG A 44 -31.05 59.36 86.77
C ARG A 44 -31.83 58.28 86.02
N PRO A 45 -31.29 57.68 84.93
CA PRO A 45 -31.99 56.63 84.20
C PRO A 45 -32.06 55.32 84.99
N THR A 46 -33.14 54.58 84.83
CA THR A 46 -33.29 53.19 85.34
C THR A 46 -32.70 52.17 84.36
N ALA A 47 -32.62 50.90 84.76
CA ALA A 47 -32.22 49.81 83.86
C ALA A 47 -33.11 49.74 82.59
N VAL A 48 -34.41 49.98 82.73
CA VAL A 48 -35.37 50.08 81.60
C VAL A 48 -35.06 51.29 80.72
N GLY A 49 -34.79 52.45 81.32
CA GLY A 49 -34.40 53.66 80.59
C GLY A 49 -33.10 53.49 79.79
N ILE A 50 -32.14 52.73 80.32
CA ILE A 50 -30.89 52.38 79.63
C ILE A 50 -31.16 51.39 78.48
N ALA A 51 -31.94 50.33 78.73
CA ALA A 51 -32.24 49.30 77.74
C ALA A 51 -33.06 49.84 76.54
N LYS A 52 -33.97 50.80 76.76
CA LYS A 52 -34.72 51.47 75.68
C LYS A 52 -33.85 52.33 74.77
N ASN A 53 -32.70 52.81 75.27
CA ASN A 53 -31.84 53.74 74.55
C ASN A 53 -30.59 53.09 73.93
N ALA A 54 -30.41 51.78 74.10
CA ALA A 54 -29.30 51.04 73.53
C ALA A 54 -29.82 49.87 72.68
N SER A 55 -29.68 49.95 71.35
CA SER A 55 -29.10 48.87 70.53
C SER A 55 -29.51 48.93 69.05
N ILE A 56 -28.50 48.71 68.22
CA ILE A 56 -28.42 48.57 66.75
C ILE A 56 -29.17 47.33 66.19
N LEU A 57 -30.09 46.71 66.95
CA LEU A 57 -30.65 45.37 66.67
C LEU A 57 -32.19 45.29 66.71
N LYS A 58 -32.93 46.32 66.29
CA LYS A 58 -34.33 46.11 65.88
C LYS A 58 -34.38 45.56 64.45
N GLU A 59 -35.40 44.75 64.14
CA GLU A 59 -35.63 44.17 62.82
C GLU A 59 -35.40 45.20 61.69
N PRO A 60 -34.82 44.80 60.55
CA PRO A 60 -34.56 45.73 59.46
C PRO A 60 -35.86 46.37 59.01
N TYR A 61 -35.82 47.67 58.71
CA TYR A 61 -36.97 48.37 58.16
C TYR A 61 -37.33 47.74 56.81
N LEU A 62 -38.63 47.55 56.57
CA LEU A 62 -39.11 47.00 55.30
C LEU A 62 -38.75 47.92 54.12
N THR A 63 -38.74 49.23 54.36
CA THR A 63 -38.40 50.24 53.37
C THR A 63 -37.67 51.43 54.00
N ILE A 64 -36.99 52.22 53.18
CA ILE A 64 -36.24 53.40 53.63
C ILE A 64 -37.17 54.50 54.15
N GLU A 65 -38.42 54.55 53.67
CA GLU A 65 -39.42 55.52 54.10
C GLU A 65 -39.87 55.28 55.55
N LEU A 66 -39.98 54.01 55.98
CA LEU A 66 -40.26 53.68 57.38
C LEU A 66 -39.11 54.08 58.29
N ALA A 67 -37.86 53.87 57.84
CA ALA A 67 -36.69 54.34 58.57
C ALA A 67 -36.64 55.89 58.63
N GLN A 68 -37.02 56.57 57.55
CA GLN A 68 -37.10 58.03 57.50
C GLN A 68 -38.16 58.57 58.48
N ALA A 69 -39.29 57.88 58.64
CA ALA A 69 -40.30 58.27 59.63
C ALA A 69 -39.75 58.21 61.07
N ASP A 70 -38.96 57.18 61.38
CA ASP A 70 -38.31 57.03 62.69
C ASP A 70 -37.13 58.00 62.90
N ILE A 71 -36.45 58.41 61.83
CA ILE A 71 -35.49 59.54 61.88
C ILE A 71 -36.24 60.84 62.22
N ASN A 72 -37.35 61.11 61.53
CA ASN A 72 -38.13 62.33 61.69
C ASN A 72 -38.79 62.44 63.08
N SER A 73 -39.20 61.30 63.65
CA SER A 73 -39.74 61.22 65.02
C SER A 73 -38.64 61.27 66.10
N GLY A 74 -37.37 61.29 65.71
CA GLY A 74 -36.23 61.37 66.61
C GLY A 74 -35.85 60.05 67.30
N ILE A 75 -36.41 58.92 66.83
CA ILE A 75 -36.09 57.56 67.29
C ILE A 75 -34.68 57.17 66.82
N ILE A 76 -34.38 57.34 65.53
CA ILE A 76 -33.02 57.13 65.01
C ILE A 76 -32.24 58.43 65.13
N LYS A 77 -31.30 58.49 66.09
CA LYS A 77 -30.45 59.67 66.29
C LYS A 77 -29.51 59.91 65.12
N ASN A 78 -29.03 61.16 64.99
CA ASN A 78 -28.00 61.50 64.03
C ASN A 78 -26.75 60.60 64.23
N ASN A 79 -26.14 60.16 63.14
CA ASN A 79 -25.10 59.13 63.06
C ASN A 79 -25.54 57.72 63.50
N GLY A 80 -26.83 57.49 63.74
CA GLY A 80 -27.37 56.17 64.04
C GLY A 80 -27.33 55.26 62.80
N VAL A 81 -26.86 54.03 62.98
CA VAL A 81 -26.80 53.00 61.92
C VAL A 81 -28.03 52.09 62.03
N PHE A 82 -28.65 51.76 60.89
CA PHE A 82 -29.84 50.90 60.83
C PHE A 82 -29.85 50.05 59.55
N GLY A 83 -30.58 48.94 59.57
CA GLY A 83 -30.75 48.04 58.43
C GLY A 83 -32.07 48.29 57.71
N VAL A 84 -32.07 48.16 56.38
CA VAL A 84 -33.27 48.16 55.52
C VAL A 84 -33.22 46.92 54.64
N LEU A 85 -34.35 46.24 54.41
CA LEU A 85 -34.40 45.12 53.47
C LEU A 85 -33.98 45.58 52.07
N SER A 86 -33.00 44.88 51.49
CA SER A 86 -32.48 45.24 50.16
C SER A 86 -33.47 44.85 49.07
N LYS A 87 -33.51 45.65 47.99
CA LYS A 87 -34.23 45.30 46.75
C LYS A 87 -33.30 44.63 45.72
N GLU A 88 -32.00 44.56 45.98
CA GLU A 88 -31.03 43.94 45.08
C GLU A 88 -30.80 42.46 45.39
N SER A 89 -30.57 41.64 44.37
CA SER A 89 -30.36 40.19 44.56
C SER A 89 -29.06 39.83 45.30
N LYS A 90 -28.11 40.78 45.40
CA LYS A 90 -26.80 40.55 46.04
C LYS A 90 -26.86 40.58 47.57
N ASN A 91 -27.71 41.43 48.14
CA ASN A 91 -27.84 41.62 49.59
C ASN A 91 -29.25 41.24 50.07
N SER A 92 -29.36 40.75 51.30
CA SER A 92 -30.64 40.58 52.00
C SER A 92 -31.01 41.83 52.83
N ILE A 93 -30.00 42.52 53.35
CA ILE A 93 -30.14 43.74 54.16
C ILE A 93 -29.07 44.73 53.73
N ASP A 94 -29.48 45.96 53.44
CA ASP A 94 -28.60 47.09 53.20
C ASP A 94 -28.47 47.94 54.48
N ILE A 95 -27.26 48.35 54.81
CA ILE A 95 -26.97 49.13 56.02
C ILE A 95 -26.92 50.62 55.68
N TYR A 96 -27.71 51.42 56.39
CA TYR A 96 -27.82 52.86 56.26
C TYR A 96 -27.38 53.56 57.53
N THR A 97 -27.01 54.84 57.41
CA THR A 97 -26.74 55.73 58.54
C THR A 97 -27.62 56.97 58.42
N ASN A 98 -28.17 57.45 59.53
CA ASN A 98 -28.84 58.74 59.58
C ASN A 98 -27.78 59.84 59.55
N ASN A 99 -27.65 60.54 58.43
CA ASN A 99 -26.78 61.69 58.28
C ASN A 99 -27.61 62.98 58.28
N ASN A 100 -27.64 63.66 59.42
CA ASN A 100 -28.34 64.93 59.65
C ASN A 100 -29.81 64.92 59.20
N GLY A 101 -30.54 63.84 59.49
CA GLY A 101 -31.96 63.69 59.17
C GLY A 101 -32.24 62.91 57.89
N VAL A 102 -31.21 62.42 57.18
CA VAL A 102 -31.36 61.68 55.92
C VAL A 102 -30.69 60.31 55.99
N PRO A 103 -31.40 59.20 55.66
CA PRO A 103 -30.81 57.89 55.39
C PRO A 103 -29.76 57.94 54.28
N VAL A 104 -28.53 57.52 54.58
CA VAL A 104 -27.46 57.38 53.59
C VAL A 104 -26.94 55.94 53.60
N PHE A 105 -26.91 55.29 52.43
CA PHE A 105 -26.38 53.92 52.29
C PHE A 105 -24.88 53.89 52.57
N THR A 106 -24.43 52.92 53.36
CA THR A 106 -23.03 52.82 53.79
C THR A 106 -22.12 52.06 52.81
N GLY A 107 -22.68 51.45 51.75
CA GLY A 107 -21.96 50.52 50.89
C GLY A 107 -21.81 49.11 51.47
N LYS A 108 -22.35 48.86 52.67
CA LYS A 108 -22.27 47.58 53.37
C LYS A 108 -23.66 46.94 53.47
N GLY A 109 -23.70 45.63 53.39
CA GLY A 109 -24.92 44.84 53.53
C GLY A 109 -24.62 43.39 53.88
N SER A 110 -25.67 42.67 54.29
CA SER A 110 -25.61 41.22 54.50
C SER A 110 -25.86 40.50 53.17
N PRO A 111 -25.00 39.59 52.70
CA PRO A 111 -25.20 38.91 51.42
C PRO A 111 -26.47 38.04 51.44
N SER A 112 -27.09 37.86 50.28
CA SER A 112 -28.22 36.93 50.11
C SER A 112 -27.75 35.48 50.00
N THR A 113 -28.60 34.51 50.37
CA THR A 113 -28.32 33.08 50.16
C THR A 113 -28.12 32.74 48.68
N GLU A 114 -28.83 33.43 47.78
CA GLU A 114 -28.70 33.28 46.33
C GLU A 114 -27.28 33.65 45.86
N PHE A 115 -26.76 34.78 46.34
CA PHE A 115 -25.41 35.23 46.00
C PHE A 115 -24.35 34.26 46.52
N VAL A 116 -24.48 33.77 47.76
CA VAL A 116 -23.55 32.79 48.33
C VAL A 116 -23.56 31.47 47.52
N ASN A 117 -24.74 30.99 47.12
CA ASN A 117 -24.86 29.78 46.29
C ASN A 117 -24.22 29.97 44.90
N HIS A 118 -24.36 31.15 44.32
CA HIS A 118 -23.73 31.48 43.04
C HIS A 118 -22.20 31.47 43.11
N VAL A 119 -21.62 32.06 44.17
CA VAL A 119 -20.17 32.04 44.41
C VAL A 119 -19.67 30.61 44.66
N ASN A 120 -20.42 29.80 45.43
CA ASN A 120 -20.07 28.40 45.65
C ASN A 120 -20.06 27.60 44.34
N LYS A 121 -21.04 27.81 43.45
CA LYS A 121 -21.08 27.17 42.14
C LYS A 121 -19.85 27.52 41.29
N ILE A 122 -19.48 28.80 41.21
CA ILE A 122 -18.27 29.23 40.49
C ILE A 122 -17.01 28.58 41.07
N SER A 123 -16.91 28.46 42.40
CA SER A 123 -15.79 27.81 43.06
C SER A 123 -15.68 26.33 42.70
N VAL A 124 -16.81 25.60 42.69
CA VAL A 124 -16.86 24.18 42.32
C VAL A 124 -16.50 23.98 40.85
N ASP A 125 -17.05 24.80 39.96
CA ASP A 125 -16.77 24.72 38.52
C ASP A 125 -15.30 25.06 38.20
N THR A 126 -14.69 25.98 38.95
CA THR A 126 -13.28 26.33 38.80
C THR A 126 -12.37 25.21 39.29
N ALA A 127 -12.65 24.62 40.46
CA ALA A 127 -11.89 23.49 40.98
C ALA A 127 -11.95 22.26 40.06
N ALA A 128 -13.10 22.00 39.44
CA ALA A 128 -13.26 20.91 38.49
C ALA A 128 -12.40 21.05 37.22
N ARG A 129 -12.00 22.28 36.85
CA ARG A 129 -11.20 22.56 35.64
C ARG A 129 -9.69 22.49 35.87
N THR A 130 -9.22 22.49 37.12
CA THR A 130 -7.79 22.65 37.45
C THR A 130 -7.13 21.40 38.02
N ASP A 131 -7.85 20.30 38.24
CA ASP A 131 -7.38 19.18 39.10
C ASP A 131 -6.74 17.97 38.37
N GLY A 132 -6.40 18.10 37.08
CA GLY A 132 -5.41 17.26 36.36
C GLY A 132 -5.71 15.76 36.14
N LEU A 133 -4.73 15.07 35.56
CA LEU A 133 -4.69 13.61 35.32
C LEU A 133 -3.67 12.96 36.26
N VAL A 134 -3.97 11.77 36.78
CA VAL A 134 -3.08 11.03 37.68
C VAL A 134 -2.86 9.59 37.20
N THR A 135 -1.72 9.00 37.53
CA THR A 135 -1.48 7.56 37.33
C THR A 135 -1.96 6.79 38.55
N GLU A 136 -2.79 5.76 38.36
CA GLU A 136 -3.40 5.01 39.48
C GLU A 136 -2.51 3.86 39.96
N ASN A 137 -2.21 3.84 41.25
CA ASN A 137 -1.46 2.76 41.88
C ASN A 137 -2.45 1.67 42.34
N GLY A 138 -2.43 0.49 41.71
CA GLY A 138 -3.38 -0.60 41.97
C GLY A 138 -4.43 -0.85 40.88
N SER A 139 -4.28 -0.24 39.70
CA SER A 139 -5.10 -0.56 38.52
C SER A 139 -4.99 -2.04 38.13
N ALA A 140 -6.03 -2.57 37.47
CA ALA A 140 -5.99 -3.89 36.83
C ALA A 140 -5.00 -3.95 35.65
N TYR A 141 -4.51 -2.79 35.21
CA TYR A 141 -3.57 -2.62 34.12
C TYR A 141 -2.18 -2.24 34.64
N PRO A 142 -1.09 -2.74 34.03
CA PRO A 142 0.29 -2.39 34.38
C PRO A 142 0.56 -0.88 34.46
N PHE A 143 -0.15 -0.08 33.67
CA PHE A 143 -0.10 1.37 33.72
C PHE A 143 -1.46 1.92 33.30
N GLU A 144 -2.05 2.81 34.09
CA GLU A 144 -3.29 3.50 33.75
C GLU A 144 -3.25 4.96 34.20
N VAL A 145 -3.69 5.84 33.30
CA VAL A 145 -3.97 7.24 33.57
C VAL A 145 -5.47 7.38 33.75
N VAL A 146 -5.86 7.83 34.94
CA VAL A 146 -7.26 8.04 35.33
C VAL A 146 -7.53 9.50 35.62
N ASP A 147 -8.80 9.88 35.53
CA ASP A 147 -9.28 11.07 36.21
C ASP A 147 -9.42 10.83 37.73
N LYS A 148 -9.60 11.90 38.52
CA LYS A 148 -9.79 11.77 39.98
C LYS A 148 -11.06 11.01 40.40
N LYS A 149 -11.95 10.64 39.46
CA LYS A 149 -13.12 9.78 39.71
C LYS A 149 -12.84 8.29 39.40
N GLY A 150 -11.60 7.94 39.04
CA GLY A 150 -11.19 6.58 38.70
C GLY A 150 -11.64 6.15 37.30
N LYS A 151 -12.00 7.08 36.42
CA LYS A 151 -12.35 6.75 35.04
C LYS A 151 -11.09 6.65 34.19
N GLY A 152 -10.82 5.44 33.71
CA GLY A 152 -9.72 5.14 32.79
C GLY A 152 -9.79 5.95 31.49
N LEU A 153 -8.69 6.62 31.16
CA LEU A 153 -8.51 7.33 29.90
C LEU A 153 -7.51 6.62 29.00
N LEU A 154 -6.34 6.29 29.53
CA LEU A 154 -5.29 5.59 28.81
C LEU A 154 -4.73 4.48 29.69
N PHE A 155 -4.58 3.28 29.15
CA PHE A 155 -3.98 2.17 29.87
C PHE A 155 -3.09 1.30 28.98
N VAL A 156 -2.12 0.62 29.59
CA VAL A 156 -1.33 -0.42 28.95
C VAL A 156 -1.83 -1.77 29.46
N ASP A 157 -2.25 -2.66 28.57
CA ASP A 157 -2.69 -3.99 28.98
C ASP A 157 -1.52 -4.94 29.30
N ASN A 158 -1.85 -6.14 29.79
CA ASN A 158 -0.86 -7.17 30.17
C ASN A 158 -0.01 -7.68 28.99
N GLU A 159 -0.40 -7.37 27.75
CA GLU A 159 0.34 -7.72 26.53
C GLU A 159 1.27 -6.58 26.07
N GLY A 160 1.31 -5.47 26.81
CA GLY A 160 2.11 -4.28 26.50
C GLY A 160 1.47 -3.38 25.43
N THR A 161 0.16 -3.50 25.18
CA THR A 161 -0.54 -2.66 24.21
C THR A 161 -1.12 -1.42 24.89
N PHE A 162 -0.80 -0.24 24.37
CA PHE A 162 -1.42 1.02 24.75
C PHE A 162 -2.84 1.11 24.18
N ASN A 163 -3.81 1.40 25.04
CA ASN A 163 -5.21 1.58 24.72
C ASN A 163 -5.62 3.01 25.08
N ALA A 164 -6.23 3.73 24.14
CA ALA A 164 -6.66 5.13 24.32
C ALA A 164 -8.10 5.35 23.81
N PRO A 165 -8.76 6.48 24.18
CA PRO A 165 -10.15 6.74 23.81
C PRO A 165 -10.33 6.82 22.29
N GLY A 166 -11.52 6.47 21.81
CA GLY A 166 -11.80 6.42 20.37
C GLY A 166 -11.36 5.12 19.66
N GLY A 167 -10.96 4.09 20.41
CA GLY A 167 -10.65 2.76 19.87
C GLY A 167 -9.21 2.58 19.40
N VAL A 168 -8.31 3.50 19.78
CA VAL A 168 -6.88 3.43 19.42
C VAL A 168 -6.18 2.35 20.25
N LYS A 169 -5.46 1.45 19.57
CA LYS A 169 -4.63 0.40 20.17
C LYS A 169 -3.29 0.31 19.47
N SER A 170 -2.17 0.33 20.20
CA SER A 170 -0.83 0.20 19.60
C SER A 170 0.17 -0.44 20.56
N LYS A 171 1.13 -1.22 20.02
CA LYS A 171 2.27 -1.77 20.76
C LYS A 171 3.50 -0.85 20.78
N SER A 172 3.48 0.22 19.99
CA SER A 172 4.52 1.25 19.96
C SER A 172 3.86 2.64 19.87
N MET A 173 4.13 3.49 20.86
CA MET A 173 3.69 4.88 20.87
C MET A 173 4.86 5.78 21.31
N SER A 174 5.27 6.69 20.43
CA SER A 174 6.11 7.84 20.77
C SER A 174 5.25 9.10 20.69
N VAL A 175 5.31 9.95 21.72
CA VAL A 175 4.56 11.21 21.77
C VAL A 175 5.57 12.33 21.98
N GLU A 176 5.87 13.07 20.90
CA GLU A 176 6.88 14.13 20.94
C GLU A 176 6.29 15.50 21.31
N GLN A 177 4.99 15.74 21.06
CA GLN A 177 4.28 16.96 21.49
C GLN A 177 2.75 16.77 21.53
N LEU A 178 2.09 17.26 22.60
CA LEU A 178 0.63 17.39 22.68
C LEU A 178 0.23 18.82 22.26
N SER A 179 -0.29 18.98 21.04
CA SER A 179 -0.89 20.23 20.56
C SER A 179 -2.41 20.07 20.42
N PRO A 180 -3.25 20.95 21.00
CA PRO A 180 -4.70 20.92 20.84
C PRO A 180 -5.18 21.13 19.40
N ALA A 181 -4.30 21.48 18.47
CA ALA A 181 -4.69 21.95 17.13
C ALA A 181 -4.67 20.87 16.03
N ASN A 182 -4.05 19.70 16.23
CA ASN A 182 -3.86 18.73 15.14
C ASN A 182 -4.12 17.28 15.57
N ILE A 183 -5.38 16.92 15.81
CA ILE A 183 -5.85 15.55 15.56
C ILE A 183 -6.51 15.55 14.18
N THR A 184 -5.69 15.64 13.13
CA THR A 184 -5.99 15.07 11.81
C THR A 184 -4.74 14.95 10.96
N THR A 185 -4.68 13.83 10.25
CA THR A 185 -3.81 13.42 9.14
C THR A 185 -2.52 12.66 9.48
N GLN A 186 -2.48 11.45 8.91
CA GLN A 186 -1.34 10.58 8.70
C GLN A 186 -0.20 11.41 8.11
N SER A 187 0.88 11.62 8.87
CA SER A 187 2.11 12.17 8.30
C SER A 187 2.76 11.09 7.44
N ILE A 188 2.87 11.35 6.15
CA ILE A 188 3.80 10.64 5.27
C ILE A 188 5.17 11.25 5.59
N THR A 189 6.02 10.51 6.29
CA THR A 189 7.40 10.94 6.58
C THR A 189 8.33 10.44 5.48
N ALA A 190 9.26 11.30 5.07
CA ALA A 190 10.41 10.94 4.25
C ALA A 190 11.65 11.08 5.13
N GLU A 191 11.94 10.05 5.91
CA GLU A 191 13.13 9.93 6.74
C GLU A 191 13.96 8.76 6.23
N SER A 192 15.28 8.78 6.46
CA SER A 192 16.18 7.73 6.02
C SER A 192 17.16 7.37 7.12
N GLU A 193 17.12 6.12 7.56
CA GLU A 193 18.15 5.51 8.40
C GLU A 193 19.26 4.90 7.52
N PRO A 194 20.49 4.67 8.05
CA PRO A 194 21.61 4.12 7.29
C PRO A 194 21.33 2.78 6.60
N ASP A 195 20.38 2.00 7.14
CA ASP A 195 20.04 0.65 6.70
C ASP A 195 18.75 0.58 5.85
N ASP A 196 18.14 1.71 5.52
CA ASP A 196 16.91 1.73 4.74
C ASP A 196 17.13 1.24 3.29
N ILE A 197 16.28 0.30 2.87
CA ILE A 197 16.29 -0.26 1.52
C ILE A 197 16.07 0.84 0.46
N TYR A 198 15.28 1.86 0.82
CA TYR A 198 14.96 3.01 -0.02
C TYR A 198 15.13 4.31 0.78
N PRO A 199 16.27 4.99 0.66
CA PRO A 199 16.50 6.26 1.35
C PRO A 199 15.45 7.30 0.95
N LEU A 200 14.89 8.01 1.94
CA LEU A 200 13.90 9.08 1.78
C LEU A 200 12.60 8.60 1.10
N ALA A 201 12.23 7.34 1.33
CA ALA A 201 10.96 6.82 0.86
C ALA A 201 9.79 7.50 1.60
N GLU A 202 8.81 7.96 0.84
CA GLU A 202 7.49 8.27 1.37
C GLU A 202 6.80 6.94 1.72
N VAL A 203 6.60 6.69 3.01
CA VAL A 203 5.94 5.48 3.50
C VAL A 203 4.62 5.82 4.20
N THR A 204 3.68 4.90 4.16
CA THR A 204 2.50 4.95 5.03
C THR A 204 2.91 4.67 6.49
N PRO A 205 2.06 4.99 7.48
CA PRO A 205 2.32 4.67 8.88
C PRO A 205 2.55 3.17 9.17
N ASP A 206 2.06 2.26 8.31
CA ASP A 206 2.30 0.82 8.39
C ASP A 206 3.56 0.37 7.61
N GLY A 207 4.42 1.30 7.18
CA GLY A 207 5.70 1.02 6.53
C GLY A 207 5.61 0.69 5.04
N ARG A 208 4.45 0.90 4.40
CA ARG A 208 4.28 0.64 2.97
C ARG A 208 4.82 1.81 2.15
N VAL A 209 5.74 1.52 1.25
CA VAL A 209 6.29 2.52 0.31
C VAL A 209 5.19 3.05 -0.62
N LEU A 210 4.94 4.35 -0.55
CA LEU A 210 4.07 5.12 -1.45
C LEU A 210 4.87 5.70 -2.60
N PHE A 211 6.03 6.29 -2.32
CA PHE A 211 6.93 6.82 -3.33
C PHE A 211 8.37 6.67 -2.88
N ALA A 212 9.26 6.20 -3.74
CA ALA A 212 10.68 6.07 -3.41
C ALA A 212 11.55 6.14 -4.66
N THR A 213 12.87 6.17 -4.46
CA THR A 213 13.84 5.93 -5.52
C THR A 213 14.69 4.73 -5.12
N ASP A 214 14.77 3.72 -5.99
CA ASP A 214 15.72 2.61 -5.81
C ASP A 214 17.15 3.18 -5.84
N PRO A 215 17.95 3.04 -4.76
CA PRO A 215 19.28 3.62 -4.69
C PRO A 215 20.29 2.96 -5.64
N LYS A 216 20.03 1.72 -6.09
CA LYS A 216 20.90 1.00 -7.03
C LYS A 216 20.53 1.29 -8.48
N SER A 217 19.24 1.26 -8.79
CA SER A 217 18.77 1.42 -10.18
C SER A 217 18.34 2.84 -10.56
N GLY A 218 18.20 3.75 -9.58
CA GLY A 218 17.68 5.09 -9.77
C GLY A 218 16.19 5.15 -10.15
N ARG A 219 15.50 4.00 -10.20
CA ARG A 219 14.10 3.94 -10.63
C ARG A 219 13.18 4.52 -9.57
N LYS A 220 12.24 5.35 -10.00
CA LYS A 220 11.14 5.78 -9.14
C LYS A 220 10.27 4.58 -8.82
N ILE A 221 9.76 4.50 -7.60
CA ILE A 221 8.86 3.47 -7.12
C ILE A 221 7.59 4.17 -6.68
N TYR A 222 6.44 3.67 -7.08
CA TYR A 222 5.13 4.17 -6.67
C TYR A 222 4.29 3.00 -6.14
N LEU A 223 3.73 3.14 -4.94
CA LEU A 223 2.97 2.11 -4.23
C LEU A 223 3.73 0.77 -4.08
N GLY A 224 5.06 0.82 -3.97
CA GLY A 224 5.94 -0.34 -3.88
C GLY A 224 6.21 -1.04 -5.22
N GLU A 225 5.80 -0.45 -6.34
CA GLU A 225 6.07 -0.94 -7.69
C GLU A 225 6.98 0.05 -8.43
N PRO A 226 8.08 -0.39 -9.07
CA PRO A 226 8.88 0.47 -9.94
C PRO A 226 8.01 1.18 -10.98
N LEU A 227 8.04 2.51 -10.98
CA LEU A 227 7.45 3.33 -12.02
C LEU A 227 8.22 3.11 -13.30
N HIS A 228 7.55 2.45 -14.22
CA HIS A 228 7.89 2.44 -15.61
C HIS A 228 7.35 3.73 -16.24
N ASN A 229 8.07 4.86 -16.05
CA ASN A 229 7.76 6.12 -16.73
C ASN A 229 8.11 6.00 -18.23
N HIS A 230 7.41 5.15 -18.98
CA HIS A 230 7.80 4.85 -20.37
C HIS A 230 6.62 5.13 -21.30
N ARG A 231 6.65 6.30 -21.96
CA ARG A 231 5.89 6.58 -23.19
C ARG A 231 6.78 6.33 -24.41
N GLY A 232 7.45 5.18 -24.44
CA GLY A 232 8.36 4.85 -25.52
C GLY A 232 8.54 3.33 -25.67
N PRO A 233 9.00 2.88 -26.84
CA PRO A 233 9.03 1.46 -27.16
C PRO A 233 10.16 0.72 -26.40
N LEU A 234 9.85 -0.44 -25.80
CA LEU A 234 10.79 -1.22 -24.98
C LEU A 234 11.50 -2.34 -25.76
N SER A 235 12.60 -2.89 -25.25
CA SER A 235 13.17 -4.13 -25.82
C SER A 235 12.11 -5.23 -25.81
N GLY A 236 11.95 -5.93 -26.92
CA GLY A 236 10.93 -6.98 -27.07
C GLY A 236 11.31 -8.32 -26.44
N ASP A 237 12.26 -8.37 -25.51
CA ASP A 237 12.64 -9.60 -24.82
C ASP A 237 11.59 -10.04 -23.81
N PHE A 238 11.25 -11.32 -23.85
CA PHE A 238 10.22 -11.88 -22.99
C PHE A 238 10.53 -13.31 -22.55
N PHE A 239 10.06 -13.64 -21.33
CA PHE A 239 10.13 -14.98 -20.76
C PHE A 239 8.71 -15.55 -20.59
N ALA A 240 8.51 -16.80 -20.97
CA ALA A 240 7.20 -17.44 -20.87
C ALA A 240 7.06 -18.32 -19.61
N ILE A 241 5.95 -18.19 -18.89
CA ILE A 241 5.56 -19.12 -17.84
C ILE A 241 4.17 -19.68 -18.07
N GLY A 242 3.97 -20.97 -17.83
CA GLY A 242 2.65 -21.56 -17.98
C GLY A 242 2.52 -23.05 -17.72
N ASP A 243 1.46 -23.62 -18.26
CA ASP A 243 1.09 -25.03 -18.12
C ASP A 243 1.49 -25.87 -19.35
N SER A 244 0.75 -26.95 -19.65
CA SER A 244 1.00 -27.85 -20.78
C SER A 244 1.02 -27.14 -22.13
N ILE A 245 0.21 -26.11 -22.35
CA ILE A 245 0.18 -25.43 -23.65
C ILE A 245 1.49 -24.67 -23.90
N THR A 246 2.12 -24.14 -22.85
CA THR A 246 3.46 -23.54 -22.95
C THR A 246 4.54 -24.63 -23.00
N ALA A 247 4.43 -25.65 -22.14
CA ALA A 247 5.42 -26.72 -22.03
C ALA A 247 5.59 -27.53 -23.33
N ASN A 248 4.49 -27.80 -24.05
CA ASN A 248 4.52 -28.56 -25.31
C ASN A 248 5.34 -27.87 -26.40
N GLY A 249 5.56 -26.56 -26.30
CA GLY A 249 6.42 -25.81 -27.22
C GLY A 249 7.92 -25.97 -26.97
N ILE A 250 8.32 -26.52 -25.83
CA ILE A 250 9.73 -26.73 -25.47
C ILE A 250 10.17 -28.10 -25.98
N SER A 251 11.23 -28.15 -26.78
CA SER A 251 11.74 -29.40 -27.36
C SER A 251 12.97 -29.94 -26.65
N ALA A 252 13.80 -29.06 -26.07
CA ALA A 252 14.96 -29.46 -25.30
C ALA A 252 15.36 -28.40 -24.28
N PHE A 253 15.95 -28.85 -23.18
CA PHE A 253 16.49 -28.01 -22.12
C PHE A 253 18.02 -28.02 -22.17
N ALA A 254 18.62 -26.94 -21.65
CA ALA A 254 20.04 -26.83 -21.38
C ALA A 254 20.26 -26.64 -19.88
N THR A 255 21.42 -27.05 -19.38
CA THR A 255 21.87 -26.74 -18.03
C THR A 255 23.25 -26.10 -18.11
N VAL A 256 23.39 -24.88 -17.58
CA VAL A 256 24.66 -24.14 -17.55
C VAL A 256 24.88 -23.66 -16.12
N ASN A 257 26.04 -24.00 -15.53
CA ASN A 257 26.39 -23.62 -14.15
C ASN A 257 25.32 -23.98 -13.09
N GLY A 258 24.55 -25.05 -13.33
CA GLY A 258 23.46 -25.50 -12.44
C GLY A 258 22.08 -24.92 -12.78
N ASP A 259 21.98 -23.92 -13.64
CA ASP A 259 20.71 -23.33 -14.08
C ASP A 259 20.17 -24.05 -15.32
N THR A 260 18.91 -24.51 -15.24
CA THR A 260 18.23 -25.18 -16.36
C THR A 260 17.27 -24.24 -17.07
N TYR A 261 17.37 -24.14 -18.40
CA TYR A 261 16.50 -23.30 -19.23
C TYR A 261 16.06 -24.01 -20.51
N ALA A 262 14.94 -23.58 -21.09
CA ALA A 262 14.47 -24.06 -22.39
C ALA A 262 15.38 -23.53 -23.50
N ALA A 263 16.11 -24.41 -24.18
CA ALA A 263 17.12 -24.02 -25.18
C ALA A 263 16.66 -24.22 -26.62
N CYS A 264 15.79 -25.21 -26.85
CA CYS A 264 15.20 -25.45 -28.16
C CYS A 264 13.68 -25.48 -28.09
N PHE A 265 13.05 -25.01 -29.16
CA PHE A 265 11.60 -24.96 -29.30
C PHE A 265 11.11 -25.74 -30.52
N ASN A 266 9.85 -26.16 -30.50
CA ASN A 266 9.18 -26.81 -31.63
C ASN A 266 8.00 -25.96 -32.14
N ALA A 267 7.31 -26.49 -33.15
CA ALA A 267 6.20 -25.82 -33.84
C ALA A 267 4.95 -25.58 -32.98
N LEU A 268 4.85 -26.15 -31.77
CA LEU A 268 3.80 -25.87 -30.80
C LEU A 268 4.11 -24.64 -29.94
N SER A 269 5.34 -24.11 -30.00
CA SER A 269 5.72 -22.89 -29.32
C SER A 269 5.17 -21.67 -30.06
N TRP A 270 3.99 -21.22 -29.64
CA TRP A 270 3.40 -19.96 -30.11
C TRP A 270 4.29 -18.74 -29.78
N HIS A 271 5.11 -18.85 -28.73
CA HIS A 271 6.15 -17.88 -28.40
C HIS A 271 7.26 -17.83 -29.47
N CYS A 272 7.78 -18.99 -29.89
CA CYS A 272 8.80 -19.07 -30.93
C CYS A 272 8.25 -18.61 -32.28
N TRP A 273 6.99 -18.96 -32.59
CA TRP A 273 6.29 -18.41 -33.77
C TRP A 273 6.22 -16.88 -33.75
N ALA A 274 5.94 -16.26 -32.61
CA ALA A 274 5.87 -14.80 -32.53
C ALA A 274 7.24 -14.14 -32.80
N MET A 275 8.32 -14.76 -32.33
CA MET A 275 9.68 -14.34 -32.66
C MET A 275 9.97 -14.47 -34.16
N LEU A 276 9.69 -15.63 -34.76
CA LEU A 276 9.87 -15.88 -36.19
C LEU A 276 9.14 -14.83 -37.05
N LEU A 277 7.83 -14.66 -36.80
CA LEU A 277 6.94 -13.80 -37.57
C LEU A 277 7.23 -12.29 -37.40
N THR A 278 7.86 -11.90 -36.29
CA THR A 278 8.28 -10.50 -36.07
C THR A 278 9.73 -10.25 -36.46
N LEU A 279 10.35 -11.23 -37.12
CA LEU A 279 11.74 -11.22 -37.55
C LEU A 279 12.73 -10.98 -36.39
N GLY A 280 12.38 -11.48 -35.20
CA GLY A 280 13.16 -11.33 -33.97
C GLY A 280 12.89 -10.03 -33.19
N ARG A 281 11.93 -9.19 -33.59
CA ARG A 281 11.55 -8.00 -32.78
C ARG A 281 11.05 -8.40 -31.40
N LEU A 282 10.21 -9.44 -31.34
CA LEU A 282 9.93 -10.16 -30.11
C LEU A 282 10.99 -11.24 -29.92
N LYS A 283 11.68 -11.22 -28.77
CA LYS A 283 12.81 -12.11 -28.47
C LYS A 283 12.41 -13.05 -27.33
N LEU A 284 12.17 -14.30 -27.64
CA LEU A 284 11.96 -15.32 -26.61
C LEU A 284 13.32 -15.61 -25.96
N ILE A 285 13.49 -15.27 -24.67
CA ILE A 285 14.76 -15.50 -23.95
C ILE A 285 14.72 -16.75 -23.05
N GLY A 286 13.57 -17.42 -22.99
CA GLY A 286 13.40 -18.64 -22.23
C GLY A 286 11.94 -18.91 -21.86
N ALA A 287 11.70 -20.12 -21.36
CA ALA A 287 10.40 -20.53 -20.86
C ALA A 287 10.53 -21.46 -19.65
N SER A 288 9.58 -21.39 -18.73
CA SER A 288 9.44 -22.33 -17.62
C SER A 288 7.97 -22.74 -17.50
N ALA A 289 7.69 -24.00 -17.81
CA ALA A 289 6.33 -24.52 -17.82
C ALA A 289 6.29 -26.00 -17.51
N THR A 290 5.15 -26.50 -17.02
CA THR A 290 4.95 -27.92 -16.73
C THR A 290 3.52 -28.32 -16.99
N GLY A 291 3.35 -29.47 -17.64
CA GLY A 291 2.03 -30.01 -17.97
C GLY A 291 1.18 -30.28 -16.73
N GLY A 292 -0.11 -29.94 -16.81
CA GLY A 292 -1.07 -30.16 -15.73
C GLY A 292 -1.02 -29.14 -14.59
N TYR A 293 -0.08 -28.18 -14.59
CA TYR A 293 0.04 -27.21 -13.51
C TYR A 293 -1.14 -26.24 -13.45
N THR A 294 -1.59 -25.99 -12.24
CA THR A 294 -2.54 -24.94 -11.87
C THR A 294 -1.83 -23.59 -11.75
N VAL A 295 -2.59 -22.49 -11.69
CA VAL A 295 -2.02 -21.14 -11.51
C VAL A 295 -1.23 -21.01 -10.20
N SER A 296 -1.67 -21.69 -9.14
CA SER A 296 -0.95 -21.75 -7.87
C SER A 296 0.41 -22.42 -7.99
N GLN A 297 0.54 -23.44 -8.84
CA GLN A 297 1.82 -24.12 -9.10
C GLN A 297 2.71 -23.30 -10.04
N ILE A 298 2.14 -22.61 -11.03
CA ILE A 298 2.87 -21.64 -11.87
C ILE A 298 3.49 -20.55 -10.98
N LEU A 299 2.72 -20.04 -10.00
CA LEU A 299 3.18 -19.06 -9.02
C LEU A 299 4.38 -19.57 -8.20
N SER A 300 4.35 -20.81 -7.71
CA SER A 300 5.41 -21.32 -6.83
C SER A 300 6.64 -21.82 -7.57
N VAL A 301 6.48 -22.39 -8.78
CA VAL A 301 7.57 -23.10 -9.49
C VAL A 301 8.14 -22.29 -10.66
N HIS A 302 7.30 -21.64 -11.46
CA HIS A 302 7.74 -21.03 -12.72
C HIS A 302 8.02 -19.54 -12.61
N LEU A 303 7.27 -18.82 -11.78
CA LEU A 303 7.50 -17.39 -11.54
C LEU A 303 8.94 -17.09 -11.05
N PRO A 304 9.54 -17.86 -10.11
CA PRO A 304 10.93 -17.61 -9.70
C PRO A 304 11.92 -17.61 -10.87
N ASN A 305 11.71 -18.49 -11.86
CA ASN A 305 12.59 -18.58 -13.03
C ASN A 305 12.47 -17.36 -13.93
N ALA A 306 11.25 -16.84 -14.14
CA ALA A 306 11.05 -15.58 -14.87
C ALA A 306 11.70 -14.39 -14.14
N VAL A 307 11.60 -14.35 -12.80
CA VAL A 307 12.24 -13.31 -11.98
C VAL A 307 13.76 -13.39 -12.07
N ALA A 308 14.33 -14.60 -12.07
CA ALA A 308 15.77 -14.82 -12.22
C ALA A 308 16.28 -14.41 -13.61
N ALA A 309 15.50 -14.68 -14.66
CA ALA A 309 15.83 -14.33 -16.04
C ALA A 309 15.76 -12.82 -16.34
N LYS A 310 15.05 -12.03 -15.50
CA LYS A 310 14.92 -10.56 -15.61
C LYS A 310 14.53 -10.05 -17.02
N PRO A 311 13.51 -10.62 -17.69
CA PRO A 311 13.05 -10.12 -18.98
C PRO A 311 12.39 -8.75 -18.85
N THR A 312 12.24 -8.04 -19.98
CA THR A 312 11.34 -6.88 -20.06
C THR A 312 9.88 -7.31 -19.83
N PHE A 313 9.44 -8.37 -20.51
CA PHE A 313 8.08 -8.90 -20.41
C PHE A 313 8.04 -10.33 -19.87
N CYS A 314 7.02 -10.65 -19.08
CA CYS A 314 6.73 -12.05 -18.72
C CYS A 314 5.36 -12.45 -19.22
N VAL A 315 5.32 -13.43 -20.13
CA VAL A 315 4.10 -13.99 -20.70
C VAL A 315 3.55 -15.05 -19.76
N VAL A 316 2.37 -14.78 -19.20
CA VAL A 316 1.76 -15.61 -18.15
C VAL A 316 0.48 -16.24 -18.67
N MET A 317 0.50 -17.56 -18.87
CA MET A 317 -0.65 -18.32 -19.35
C MET A 317 -0.96 -19.50 -18.42
N GLY A 318 -2.22 -19.65 -18.00
CA GLY A 318 -2.67 -20.74 -17.13
C GLY A 318 -4.17 -20.69 -16.86
N GLY A 319 -4.63 -21.50 -15.91
CA GLY A 319 -6.04 -21.55 -15.49
C GLY A 319 -6.86 -22.67 -16.13
N ARG A 320 -6.39 -23.26 -17.24
CA ARG A 320 -7.05 -24.41 -17.88
C ARG A 320 -7.18 -25.58 -16.90
N ASN A 321 -6.09 -25.92 -16.22
CA ASN A 321 -6.07 -27.04 -15.29
C ASN A 321 -6.92 -26.77 -14.05
N ASP A 322 -6.93 -25.53 -13.55
CA ASP A 322 -7.83 -25.10 -12.49
C ASP A 322 -9.30 -25.39 -12.84
N ILE A 323 -9.73 -25.00 -14.05
CA ILE A 323 -11.11 -25.24 -14.52
C ILE A 323 -11.42 -26.71 -14.70
N VAL A 324 -10.52 -27.47 -15.32
CA VAL A 324 -10.74 -28.90 -15.57
C VAL A 324 -10.83 -29.68 -14.26
N GLN A 325 -10.05 -29.28 -13.25
CA GLN A 325 -10.05 -29.87 -11.90
C GLN A 325 -11.17 -29.33 -11.00
N GLY A 326 -11.95 -28.34 -11.44
CA GLY A 326 -13.04 -27.76 -10.65
C GLY A 326 -12.56 -26.88 -9.48
N ILE A 327 -11.37 -26.29 -9.58
CA ILE A 327 -10.84 -25.35 -8.59
C ILE A 327 -11.66 -24.06 -8.60
N ASP A 328 -11.92 -23.52 -7.41
CA ASP A 328 -12.63 -22.26 -7.24
C ASP A 328 -11.81 -21.08 -7.80
N ILE A 329 -12.35 -20.47 -8.85
CA ILE A 329 -11.72 -19.36 -9.55
C ILE A 329 -11.58 -18.12 -8.66
N ASP A 330 -12.58 -17.79 -7.84
CA ASP A 330 -12.60 -16.54 -7.07
C ASP A 330 -11.66 -16.60 -5.88
N THR A 331 -11.60 -17.76 -5.21
CA THR A 331 -10.87 -17.92 -3.96
C THR A 331 -9.46 -18.50 -4.14
N VAL A 332 -9.16 -19.14 -5.27
CA VAL A 332 -7.85 -19.75 -5.54
C VAL A 332 -7.18 -19.18 -6.79
N THR A 333 -7.77 -19.36 -7.97
CA THR A 333 -7.10 -19.07 -9.25
C THR A 333 -6.84 -17.57 -9.46
N ILE A 334 -7.85 -16.72 -9.25
CA ILE A 334 -7.73 -15.26 -9.36
C ILE A 334 -6.73 -14.71 -8.34
N PRO A 335 -6.76 -15.09 -7.04
CA PRO A 335 -5.74 -14.70 -6.08
C PRO A 335 -4.32 -15.11 -6.48
N ALA A 336 -4.13 -16.30 -7.08
CA ALA A 336 -2.83 -16.73 -7.57
C ALA A 336 -2.34 -15.85 -8.73
N PHE A 337 -3.18 -15.57 -9.73
CA PHE A 337 -2.84 -14.62 -10.81
C PHE A 337 -2.51 -13.22 -10.26
N LYS A 338 -3.31 -12.70 -9.33
CA LYS A 338 -3.04 -11.40 -8.68
C LYS A 338 -1.65 -11.38 -8.04
N LYS A 339 -1.23 -12.46 -7.39
CA LYS A 339 0.11 -12.60 -6.80
C LYS A 339 1.19 -12.63 -7.88
N ILE A 340 1.02 -13.42 -8.94
CA ILE A 340 1.97 -13.47 -10.07
C ILE A 340 2.19 -12.08 -10.66
N PHE A 341 1.11 -11.41 -11.09
CA PHE A 341 1.19 -10.10 -11.73
C PHE A 341 1.77 -9.04 -10.79
N ARG A 342 1.41 -9.06 -9.51
CA ARG A 342 1.99 -8.16 -8.51
C ARG A 342 3.48 -8.38 -8.35
N ILE A 343 3.94 -9.61 -8.19
CA ILE A 343 5.36 -9.92 -7.99
C ILE A 343 6.17 -9.51 -9.23
N LEU A 344 5.69 -9.82 -10.43
CA LEU A 344 6.34 -9.39 -11.68
C LEU A 344 6.50 -7.87 -11.73
N ARG A 345 5.42 -7.10 -11.49
CA ARG A 345 5.49 -5.64 -11.43
C ARG A 345 6.46 -5.15 -10.37
N GLN A 346 6.45 -5.74 -9.16
CA GLN A 346 7.39 -5.40 -8.08
C GLN A 346 8.85 -5.69 -8.45
N LYS A 347 9.11 -6.64 -9.35
CA LYS A 347 10.44 -6.95 -9.89
C LYS A 347 10.79 -6.12 -11.13
N GLY A 348 9.93 -5.18 -11.54
CA GLY A 348 10.15 -4.36 -12.72
C GLY A 348 10.00 -5.11 -14.04
N ILE A 349 9.28 -6.24 -14.02
CA ILE A 349 8.97 -7.07 -15.20
C ILE A 349 7.51 -6.79 -15.57
N ILE A 350 7.24 -6.47 -16.83
CA ILE A 350 5.88 -6.17 -17.30
C ILE A 350 5.11 -7.48 -17.50
N PRO A 351 4.04 -7.76 -16.74
CA PRO A 351 3.24 -8.94 -16.95
C PRO A 351 2.41 -8.80 -18.23
N VAL A 352 2.54 -9.77 -19.12
CA VAL A 352 1.67 -9.95 -20.28
C VAL A 352 0.56 -10.90 -19.88
N VAL A 353 -0.65 -10.36 -19.77
CA VAL A 353 -1.82 -11.08 -19.31
C VAL A 353 -2.39 -11.88 -20.46
N CYS A 354 -2.33 -13.21 -20.40
CA CYS A 354 -2.98 -14.06 -21.38
C CYS A 354 -4.35 -14.50 -20.87
N THR A 355 -5.38 -14.43 -21.70
CA THR A 355 -6.59 -15.23 -21.47
C THR A 355 -6.23 -16.71 -21.63
N MET A 356 -7.07 -17.63 -21.13
CA MET A 356 -7.04 -19.00 -21.64
C MET A 356 -7.24 -18.98 -23.16
N SER A 357 -6.65 -19.93 -23.87
CA SER A 357 -7.09 -20.26 -25.23
C SER A 357 -8.47 -20.92 -25.18
N ALA A 358 -9.08 -21.14 -26.34
CA ALA A 358 -10.25 -22.00 -26.45
C ALA A 358 -10.00 -23.36 -25.76
N GLN A 359 -11.08 -23.96 -25.28
CA GLN A 359 -11.09 -25.26 -24.63
C GLN A 359 -12.35 -25.99 -25.07
N GLY A 360 -12.26 -27.29 -25.32
CA GLY A 360 -13.39 -28.15 -25.68
C GLY A 360 -14.38 -28.29 -24.52
N ASN A 361 -15.23 -27.30 -24.35
CA ASN A 361 -16.18 -27.13 -23.25
C ASN A 361 -17.64 -27.04 -23.74
N SER A 362 -17.90 -27.24 -25.05
CA SER A 362 -19.27 -27.16 -25.64
C SER A 362 -20.30 -28.08 -24.98
N SER A 363 -19.87 -29.17 -24.34
CA SER A 363 -20.74 -30.10 -23.62
C SER A 363 -20.76 -29.89 -22.10
N ASN A 364 -20.10 -28.85 -21.57
CA ASN A 364 -19.97 -28.62 -20.13
C ASN A 364 -20.15 -27.14 -19.76
N ASP A 365 -21.38 -26.76 -19.45
CA ASP A 365 -21.77 -25.39 -19.10
C ASP A 365 -21.06 -24.84 -17.86
N THR A 366 -20.75 -25.71 -16.89
CA THR A 366 -20.00 -25.31 -15.68
C THR A 366 -18.58 -24.87 -16.04
N ARG A 367 -17.86 -25.67 -16.82
CA ARG A 367 -16.49 -25.33 -17.28
C ARG A 367 -16.49 -24.14 -18.23
N ARG A 368 -17.49 -24.07 -19.12
CA ARG A 368 -17.72 -22.93 -20.02
C ARG A 368 -17.89 -21.62 -19.23
N SER A 369 -18.79 -21.61 -18.25
CA SER A 369 -19.04 -20.44 -17.41
C SER A 369 -17.79 -20.02 -16.63
N ALA A 370 -17.07 -20.99 -16.08
CA ALA A 370 -15.80 -20.79 -15.39
C ALA A 370 -14.73 -20.16 -16.32
N GLU A 371 -14.61 -20.65 -17.55
CA GLU A 371 -13.67 -20.12 -18.55
C GLU A 371 -13.98 -18.67 -18.92
N HIS A 372 -15.24 -18.37 -19.20
CA HIS A 372 -15.67 -17.01 -19.49
C HIS A 372 -15.47 -16.07 -18.31
N LYS A 373 -15.72 -16.54 -17.08
CA LYS A 373 -15.48 -15.78 -15.86
C LYS A 373 -14.00 -15.44 -15.69
N LEU A 374 -13.11 -16.42 -15.81
CA LEU A 374 -11.67 -16.21 -15.69
C LEU A 374 -11.16 -15.27 -16.81
N ASN A 375 -11.53 -15.53 -18.06
CA ASN A 375 -11.12 -14.71 -19.20
C ASN A 375 -11.67 -13.28 -19.09
N GLY A 376 -12.91 -13.09 -18.62
CA GLY A 376 -13.49 -11.79 -18.34
C GLY A 376 -12.71 -11.02 -17.26
N TRP A 377 -12.32 -11.72 -16.19
CA TRP A 377 -11.49 -11.14 -15.14
C TRP A 377 -10.09 -10.76 -15.64
N LEU A 378 -9.41 -11.62 -16.42
CA LEU A 378 -8.09 -11.35 -16.99
C LEU A 378 -8.11 -10.09 -17.88
N ARG A 379 -9.12 -9.95 -18.75
CA ARG A 379 -9.31 -8.73 -19.56
C ARG A 379 -9.58 -7.49 -18.70
N ALA A 380 -10.38 -7.62 -17.64
CA ALA A 380 -10.64 -6.50 -16.73
C ALA A 380 -9.38 -6.10 -15.94
N TYR A 381 -8.57 -7.08 -15.53
CA TYR A 381 -7.31 -6.85 -14.83
C TYR A 381 -6.30 -6.13 -15.72
N ALA A 382 -6.11 -6.61 -16.95
CA ALA A 382 -5.24 -5.96 -17.92
C ALA A 382 -5.64 -4.50 -18.17
N ARG A 383 -6.94 -4.22 -18.37
CA ARG A 383 -7.45 -2.85 -18.50
C ARG A 383 -7.21 -1.99 -17.25
N LYS A 384 -7.51 -2.53 -16.07
CA LYS A 384 -7.37 -1.81 -14.79
C LYS A 384 -5.93 -1.38 -14.54
N TYR A 385 -4.98 -2.25 -14.82
CA TYR A 385 -3.55 -2.01 -14.57
C TYR A 385 -2.77 -1.58 -15.82
N ARG A 386 -3.47 -1.34 -16.95
CA ARG A 386 -2.90 -0.96 -18.25
C ARG A 386 -1.77 -1.90 -18.67
N LEU A 387 -2.00 -3.20 -18.57
CA LEU A 387 -1.03 -4.23 -18.93
C LEU A 387 -1.29 -4.76 -20.36
N PRO A 388 -0.26 -5.25 -21.06
CA PRO A 388 -0.45 -5.96 -22.32
C PRO A 388 -1.42 -7.12 -22.14
N LEU A 389 -2.42 -7.20 -23.01
CA LEU A 389 -3.38 -8.31 -23.08
C LEU A 389 -3.11 -9.13 -24.33
N VAL A 390 -2.90 -10.42 -24.15
CA VAL A 390 -2.84 -11.41 -25.23
C VAL A 390 -4.12 -12.24 -25.15
N ASP A 391 -5.10 -11.87 -25.97
CA ASP A 391 -6.43 -12.49 -25.96
C ASP A 391 -6.44 -13.80 -26.76
N LEU A 392 -5.79 -14.84 -26.22
CA LEU A 392 -5.68 -16.15 -26.87
C LEU A 392 -7.04 -16.74 -27.25
N HIS A 393 -8.06 -16.53 -26.41
CA HIS A 393 -9.41 -17.06 -26.64
C HIS A 393 -9.99 -16.50 -27.95
N ARG A 394 -9.85 -15.18 -28.17
CA ARG A 394 -10.33 -14.52 -29.39
C ARG A 394 -9.74 -15.11 -30.67
N TYR A 395 -8.48 -15.57 -30.64
CA TYR A 395 -7.79 -16.10 -31.81
C TYR A 395 -8.02 -17.60 -32.02
N THR A 396 -8.61 -18.29 -31.04
CA THR A 396 -8.69 -19.74 -31.04
C THR A 396 -10.12 -20.28 -30.97
N VAL A 397 -11.10 -19.45 -30.60
CA VAL A 397 -12.49 -19.87 -30.40
C VAL A 397 -13.32 -19.87 -31.69
N ASP A 398 -14.05 -20.96 -31.94
CA ASP A 398 -15.11 -21.02 -32.94
C ASP A 398 -16.35 -20.28 -32.39
N PRO A 399 -16.85 -19.24 -33.05
CA PRO A 399 -17.97 -18.45 -32.55
C PRO A 399 -19.30 -19.20 -32.50
N ARG A 400 -19.45 -20.34 -33.19
CA ARG A 400 -20.68 -21.15 -33.21
C ARG A 400 -20.74 -22.12 -32.04
N THR A 401 -19.63 -22.74 -31.69
CA THR A 401 -19.58 -23.81 -30.67
C THR A 401 -18.95 -23.35 -29.36
N GLY A 402 -18.14 -22.28 -29.42
CA GLY A 402 -17.26 -21.87 -28.33
C GLY A 402 -16.05 -22.80 -28.14
N ASP A 403 -15.89 -23.86 -28.93
CA ASP A 403 -14.71 -24.72 -28.85
C ASP A 403 -13.56 -24.16 -29.70
N TRP A 404 -12.51 -24.95 -29.90
CA TRP A 404 -11.45 -24.60 -30.84
C TRP A 404 -11.98 -24.45 -32.26
N ILE A 405 -11.45 -23.47 -33.00
CA ILE A 405 -11.58 -23.39 -34.46
C ILE A 405 -11.11 -24.70 -35.08
N SER A 406 -11.90 -25.23 -36.02
CA SER A 406 -11.60 -26.50 -36.68
C SER A 406 -10.16 -26.53 -37.23
N GLY A 407 -9.40 -27.55 -36.84
CA GLY A 407 -8.02 -27.75 -37.27
C GLY A 407 -6.97 -26.96 -36.48
N TYR A 408 -7.31 -26.24 -35.40
CA TYR A 408 -6.33 -25.52 -34.57
C TYR A 408 -5.78 -26.35 -33.41
N ASN A 409 -6.47 -27.42 -33.03
CA ASN A 409 -6.14 -28.27 -31.90
C ASN A 409 -5.86 -29.71 -32.32
N GLN A 410 -5.14 -30.42 -31.47
CA GLN A 410 -4.84 -31.85 -31.62
C GLN A 410 -5.68 -32.70 -30.66
N ASP A 411 -6.14 -32.11 -29.55
CA ASP A 411 -7.11 -32.70 -28.64
C ASP A 411 -8.03 -31.61 -28.08
N VAL A 412 -8.86 -31.92 -27.07
CA VAL A 412 -9.80 -30.95 -26.48
C VAL A 412 -9.16 -29.71 -25.84
N SER A 413 -7.83 -29.66 -25.67
CA SER A 413 -7.13 -28.60 -24.92
C SER A 413 -5.89 -28.04 -25.62
N HIS A 414 -5.17 -28.85 -26.38
CA HIS A 414 -3.84 -28.49 -26.85
C HIS A 414 -3.87 -28.03 -28.30
N PRO A 415 -3.26 -26.87 -28.61
CA PRO A 415 -3.13 -26.41 -29.99
C PRO A 415 -2.20 -27.36 -30.75
N ASN A 416 -2.44 -27.52 -32.04
CA ASN A 416 -1.44 -28.02 -32.98
C ASN A 416 -0.61 -26.84 -33.53
N ALA A 417 0.31 -27.08 -34.47
CA ALA A 417 1.16 -26.02 -35.02
C ALA A 417 0.40 -24.87 -35.68
N ILE A 418 -0.75 -25.14 -36.33
CA ILE A 418 -1.60 -24.12 -36.95
C ILE A 418 -2.23 -23.23 -35.86
N GLY A 419 -2.78 -23.84 -34.82
CA GLY A 419 -3.32 -23.12 -33.67
C GLY A 419 -2.25 -22.32 -32.92
N ALA A 420 -1.05 -22.88 -32.74
CA ALA A 420 0.07 -22.17 -32.12
C ALA A 420 0.52 -20.95 -32.95
N LYS A 421 0.56 -21.06 -34.28
CA LYS A 421 0.82 -19.92 -35.18
C LYS A 421 -0.28 -18.85 -35.07
N ALA A 422 -1.55 -19.22 -34.88
CA ALA A 422 -2.63 -18.27 -34.64
C ALA A 422 -2.51 -17.57 -33.27
N MET A 423 -2.16 -18.32 -32.21
CA MET A 423 -1.86 -17.76 -30.88
C MET A 423 -0.66 -16.80 -30.91
N ALA A 424 0.33 -17.06 -31.76
CA ALA A 424 1.46 -16.17 -31.97
C ALA A 424 1.01 -14.80 -32.48
N LYS A 425 0.04 -14.74 -33.41
CA LYS A 425 -0.53 -13.47 -33.88
C LYS A 425 -1.16 -12.66 -32.75
N ALA A 426 -1.85 -13.33 -31.82
CA ALA A 426 -2.39 -12.68 -30.63
C ALA A 426 -1.28 -12.05 -29.76
N LEU A 427 -0.14 -12.76 -29.61
CA LEU A 427 1.02 -12.25 -28.85
C LEU A 427 1.63 -11.03 -29.54
N ILE A 428 1.79 -11.09 -30.86
CA ILE A 428 2.33 -9.99 -31.67
C ILE A 428 1.45 -8.75 -31.52
N GLU A 429 0.14 -8.87 -31.74
CA GLU A 429 -0.79 -7.75 -31.63
C GLU A 429 -0.83 -7.18 -30.20
N GLY A 430 -0.80 -8.03 -29.18
CA GLY A 430 -0.78 -7.62 -27.78
C GLY A 430 0.48 -6.84 -27.36
N LEU A 431 1.60 -7.03 -28.06
CA LEU A 431 2.90 -6.42 -27.75
C LEU A 431 3.41 -5.42 -28.79
N GLN A 432 2.73 -5.26 -29.92
CA GLN A 432 3.22 -4.43 -31.03
C GLN A 432 3.44 -2.96 -30.63
N GLU A 433 2.56 -2.41 -29.81
CA GLU A 433 2.64 -1.03 -29.31
C GLU A 433 3.60 -0.88 -28.12
N TRP A 434 3.96 -1.99 -27.49
CA TRP A 434 4.82 -2.03 -26.29
C TRP A 434 6.30 -2.10 -26.63
N THR A 435 6.64 -2.60 -27.81
CA THR A 435 8.00 -2.98 -28.19
C THR A 435 8.59 -2.03 -29.20
N ALA A 436 9.91 -1.83 -29.14
CA ALA A 436 10.67 -1.02 -30.07
C ALA A 436 10.77 -1.67 -31.45
N PRO A 437 10.81 -0.86 -32.53
CA PRO A 437 11.18 -1.35 -33.85
C PRO A 437 12.71 -1.56 -33.89
N VAL A 438 13.21 -2.43 -33.02
CA VAL A 438 14.61 -2.83 -32.95
C VAL A 438 14.67 -4.31 -33.24
N TRP A 439 15.56 -4.68 -34.15
CA TRP A 439 15.76 -6.05 -34.57
C TRP A 439 17.12 -6.56 -34.08
N PRO A 440 17.23 -7.87 -33.81
CA PRO A 440 18.51 -8.49 -33.48
C PRO A 440 19.52 -8.39 -34.64
N PRO A 441 20.82 -8.59 -34.36
CA PRO A 441 21.83 -8.68 -35.41
C PRO A 441 21.48 -9.81 -36.39
N ARG A 442 21.81 -9.57 -37.67
CA ARG A 442 21.65 -10.50 -38.79
C ARG A 442 22.95 -10.54 -39.57
N ALA A 443 23.16 -11.62 -40.32
CA ALA A 443 24.26 -11.63 -41.27
C ALA A 443 23.88 -10.76 -42.47
N ASP A 444 24.44 -9.57 -42.54
CA ASP A 444 24.19 -8.63 -43.64
C ASP A 444 25.31 -8.60 -44.69
N GLU A 445 26.46 -9.17 -44.35
CA GLU A 445 27.67 -9.21 -45.16
C GLU A 445 28.46 -10.51 -44.93
N GLN A 446 29.32 -10.84 -45.89
CA GLN A 446 30.25 -11.98 -45.82
C GLN A 446 31.67 -11.45 -45.96
N VAL A 447 32.28 -11.17 -44.81
CA VAL A 447 33.67 -10.72 -44.71
C VAL A 447 34.50 -11.73 -43.92
N SER A 448 35.82 -11.56 -43.90
CA SER A 448 36.72 -12.42 -43.13
C SER A 448 36.34 -12.48 -41.64
N ILE A 449 36.43 -13.67 -41.03
CA ILE A 449 36.18 -13.86 -39.60
C ILE A 449 37.10 -12.93 -38.79
N GLY A 450 36.56 -12.32 -37.74
CA GLY A 450 37.27 -11.39 -36.86
C GLY A 450 37.05 -9.91 -37.20
N LEU A 451 36.47 -9.59 -38.36
CA LEU A 451 36.11 -8.21 -38.72
C LEU A 451 34.72 -7.78 -38.23
N THR A 452 33.85 -8.73 -37.91
CA THR A 452 32.50 -8.49 -37.38
C THR A 452 32.26 -9.32 -36.13
N SER A 453 31.14 -9.10 -35.44
CA SER A 453 30.74 -9.95 -34.32
C SER A 453 30.27 -11.35 -34.75
N ASN A 454 30.05 -11.60 -36.05
CA ASN A 454 29.64 -12.92 -36.55
C ASN A 454 30.85 -13.86 -36.63
N LEU A 455 30.78 -14.96 -35.88
CA LEU A 455 31.79 -16.02 -35.81
C LEU A 455 31.62 -17.08 -36.90
N LEU A 456 30.49 -17.07 -37.63
CA LEU A 456 30.23 -18.00 -38.71
C LEU A 456 30.79 -17.47 -40.04
N ALA A 457 31.76 -18.17 -40.63
CA ALA A 457 32.21 -17.87 -41.99
C ALA A 457 31.15 -18.27 -43.04
N ASN A 458 31.21 -17.68 -44.22
CA ASN A 458 30.24 -17.92 -45.31
C ASN A 458 28.76 -17.81 -44.86
N PRO A 459 28.38 -16.76 -44.09
CA PRO A 459 27.04 -16.67 -43.49
C PRO A 459 25.93 -16.37 -44.51
N LEU A 460 26.30 -15.87 -45.69
CA LEU A 460 25.42 -15.56 -46.81
C LEU A 460 25.40 -16.64 -47.91
N PHE A 461 26.11 -17.75 -47.69
CA PHE A 461 26.25 -18.86 -48.64
C PHE A 461 26.72 -18.44 -50.05
N LEU A 462 27.56 -17.40 -50.12
CA LEU A 462 28.14 -16.93 -51.40
C LEU A 462 29.19 -17.89 -51.94
N ASP A 463 29.94 -18.54 -51.05
CA ASP A 463 30.90 -19.59 -51.41
C ASP A 463 30.18 -20.94 -51.39
N ASN A 464 29.96 -21.54 -52.56
CA ASN A 464 29.19 -22.77 -52.71
C ASN A 464 29.55 -23.50 -54.02
N ASP A 465 29.12 -24.76 -54.15
CA ASP A 465 29.28 -25.59 -55.34
C ASP A 465 28.00 -25.70 -56.21
N GLY A 466 27.01 -24.83 -55.97
CA GLY A 466 25.68 -24.87 -56.57
C GLY A 466 24.68 -25.79 -55.85
N VAL A 467 25.15 -26.71 -55.01
CA VAL A 467 24.32 -27.68 -54.27
C VAL A 467 24.37 -27.40 -52.76
N ASN A 468 25.57 -27.23 -52.21
CA ASN A 468 25.83 -27.00 -50.80
C ASN A 468 26.79 -25.81 -50.57
N PRO A 469 26.62 -25.07 -49.45
CA PRO A 469 27.55 -24.04 -49.06
C PRO A 469 28.88 -24.63 -48.59
N SER A 470 29.98 -23.98 -48.94
CA SER A 470 31.31 -24.36 -48.47
C SER A 470 31.44 -24.21 -46.94
N GLY A 471 32.22 -25.09 -46.32
CA GLY A 471 32.50 -25.10 -44.87
C GLY A 471 31.50 -25.89 -44.02
N TRP A 472 30.48 -26.50 -44.63
CA TRP A 472 29.55 -27.40 -43.96
C TRP A 472 29.91 -28.86 -44.22
N THR A 473 29.77 -29.71 -43.19
CA THR A 473 29.91 -31.16 -43.34
C THR A 473 28.54 -31.79 -43.59
N ILE A 474 28.39 -32.49 -44.71
CA ILE A 474 27.16 -33.21 -45.04
C ILE A 474 27.23 -34.61 -44.42
N GLU A 475 26.46 -34.83 -43.34
CA GLU A 475 26.41 -36.10 -42.62
C GLU A 475 25.49 -37.10 -43.33
N LYS A 476 24.36 -36.61 -43.84
CA LYS A 476 23.42 -37.37 -44.66
C LYS A 476 23.07 -36.56 -45.89
N VAL A 477 23.38 -37.11 -47.06
CA VAL A 477 23.07 -36.49 -48.34
C VAL A 477 21.57 -36.59 -48.61
N GLY A 478 20.98 -35.46 -49.00
CA GLY A 478 19.63 -35.38 -49.54
C GLY A 478 19.63 -34.61 -50.86
N THR A 479 18.49 -34.02 -51.21
CA THR A 479 18.40 -33.08 -52.33
C THR A 479 18.70 -31.68 -51.80
N ALA A 480 19.66 -30.97 -52.40
CA ALA A 480 20.01 -29.61 -52.02
C ALA A 480 20.28 -28.72 -53.25
N SER A 481 20.13 -27.42 -53.07
CA SER A 481 20.41 -26.40 -54.07
C SER A 481 20.68 -25.06 -53.41
N ILE A 482 21.37 -24.18 -54.12
CA ILE A 482 21.57 -22.79 -53.75
C ILE A 482 20.64 -21.92 -54.59
N GLN A 483 19.85 -21.06 -53.93
CA GLN A 483 18.82 -20.24 -54.58
C GLN A 483 18.94 -18.77 -54.18
N GLN A 484 18.51 -17.88 -55.07
CA GLN A 484 18.35 -16.45 -54.76
C GLN A 484 16.88 -16.15 -54.44
N ASP A 485 16.65 -15.20 -53.54
CA ASP A 485 15.32 -14.72 -53.17
C ASP A 485 15.43 -13.24 -52.76
N GLU A 486 14.47 -12.41 -53.18
CA GLU A 486 14.49 -10.96 -52.95
C GLU A 486 14.31 -10.58 -51.47
N ALA A 487 13.77 -11.48 -50.64
CA ALA A 487 13.53 -11.26 -49.21
C ALA A 487 14.80 -11.42 -48.35
N ILE A 488 15.92 -11.87 -48.92
CA ILE A 488 17.16 -12.13 -48.21
C ILE A 488 18.38 -11.47 -48.88
N LYS A 489 19.49 -11.43 -48.16
CA LYS A 489 20.81 -11.11 -48.72
C LYS A 489 21.60 -12.39 -48.99
N GLY A 490 22.33 -12.39 -50.11
CA GLY A 490 23.12 -13.53 -50.55
C GLY A 490 22.25 -14.65 -51.11
N ASN A 491 22.55 -15.90 -50.74
CA ASN A 491 21.81 -17.06 -51.21
C ASN A 491 21.08 -17.79 -50.06
N ALA A 492 20.00 -18.47 -50.41
CA ALA A 492 19.33 -19.46 -49.59
C ALA A 492 19.89 -20.86 -49.88
N TRP A 493 20.23 -21.60 -48.83
CA TRP A 493 20.50 -23.03 -48.92
C TRP A 493 19.20 -23.79 -48.75
N ARG A 494 18.69 -24.34 -49.86
CA ARG A 494 17.43 -25.08 -49.91
C ARG A 494 17.69 -26.58 -50.00
N PHE A 495 17.13 -27.36 -49.09
CA PHE A 495 17.35 -28.81 -49.05
C PHE A 495 16.21 -29.62 -48.43
N SER A 496 16.17 -30.91 -48.78
CA SER A 496 15.27 -31.94 -48.26
C SER A 496 16.00 -33.28 -48.13
N GLY A 497 15.64 -34.13 -47.18
CA GLY A 497 16.34 -35.41 -46.95
C GLY A 497 17.72 -35.29 -46.30
N GLN A 498 18.20 -34.08 -46.01
CA GLN A 498 19.61 -33.79 -45.72
C GLN A 498 19.85 -33.45 -44.24
N LYS A 499 20.98 -33.93 -43.72
CA LYS A 499 21.53 -33.56 -42.41
C LYS A 499 22.95 -33.07 -42.60
N ALA A 500 23.25 -31.91 -42.04
CA ALA A 500 24.57 -31.30 -42.11
C ALA A 500 24.90 -30.57 -40.81
N TYR A 501 26.18 -30.30 -40.60
CA TYR A 501 26.63 -29.58 -39.42
C TYR A 501 27.85 -28.72 -39.70
N ARG A 502 28.10 -27.77 -38.80
CA ARG A 502 29.27 -26.91 -38.82
C ARG A 502 29.72 -26.55 -37.41
N SER A 503 31.00 -26.79 -37.14
CA SER A 503 31.61 -26.45 -35.85
C SER A 503 32.25 -25.08 -35.88
N ILE A 504 32.17 -24.37 -34.77
CA ILE A 504 32.73 -23.03 -34.56
C ILE A 504 33.48 -23.04 -33.25
N SER A 505 34.72 -22.54 -33.26
CA SER A 505 35.47 -22.27 -32.04
C SER A 505 34.85 -21.08 -31.29
N VAL A 506 34.71 -21.22 -29.98
CA VAL A 506 34.10 -20.22 -29.09
C VAL A 506 34.94 -20.06 -27.83
N ILE A 507 34.72 -18.97 -27.11
CA ILE A 507 35.35 -18.71 -25.81
C ILE A 507 34.40 -19.24 -24.72
N PRO A 508 34.86 -20.10 -23.79
CA PRO A 508 34.05 -20.52 -22.66
C PRO A 508 33.50 -19.35 -21.85
N GLY A 509 32.24 -19.43 -21.42
CA GLY A 509 31.57 -18.36 -20.68
C GLY A 509 31.14 -17.14 -21.52
N ALA A 510 31.49 -17.07 -22.81
CA ALA A 510 31.07 -15.97 -23.66
C ALA A 510 29.55 -15.96 -23.89
N LYS A 511 28.96 -14.77 -23.97
CA LYS A 511 27.57 -14.59 -24.37
C LYS A 511 27.48 -14.49 -25.89
N LEU A 512 26.76 -15.42 -26.50
CA LEU A 512 26.58 -15.51 -27.95
C LEU A 512 25.10 -15.45 -28.31
N ALA A 513 24.82 -15.21 -29.58
CA ALA A 513 23.49 -15.37 -30.16
C ALA A 513 23.54 -16.18 -31.44
N MET A 514 22.58 -17.07 -31.64
CA MET A 514 22.37 -17.76 -32.91
C MET A 514 21.18 -17.14 -33.63
N GLY A 515 21.36 -16.82 -34.92
CA GLY A 515 20.27 -16.31 -35.75
C GLY A 515 20.33 -16.82 -37.19
N TYR A 516 19.18 -16.97 -37.81
CA TYR A 516 19.05 -17.41 -39.20
C TYR A 516 17.65 -17.11 -39.74
N PHE A 517 17.57 -16.82 -41.04
CA PHE A 517 16.30 -16.87 -41.74
C PHE A 517 15.94 -18.30 -42.10
N VAL A 518 14.67 -18.63 -41.97
CA VAL A 518 14.10 -19.91 -42.34
C VAL A 518 12.80 -19.74 -43.12
N ASN A 519 12.66 -20.52 -44.18
CA ASN A 519 11.41 -20.78 -44.85
C ASN A 519 11.18 -22.30 -44.93
N THR A 520 10.04 -22.80 -44.43
CA THR A 520 9.74 -24.24 -44.39
C THR A 520 8.56 -24.63 -45.26
N GLU A 521 8.72 -25.75 -45.96
CA GLU A 521 7.70 -26.47 -46.72
C GLU A 521 7.68 -27.94 -46.24
N GLY A 522 7.03 -28.20 -45.10
CA GLY A 522 6.83 -29.57 -44.60
C GLY A 522 6.93 -29.76 -43.08
N SER A 523 6.86 -31.04 -42.68
CA SER A 523 6.57 -31.54 -41.33
C SER A 523 7.78 -31.91 -40.46
N LEU A 524 9.02 -31.54 -40.79
CA LEU A 524 10.17 -31.75 -39.91
C LEU A 524 11.32 -30.80 -40.27
N PHE A 525 11.61 -29.86 -39.38
CA PHE A 525 12.77 -28.99 -39.47
C PHE A 525 13.53 -28.95 -38.14
N GLU A 526 14.85 -29.01 -38.22
CA GLU A 526 15.73 -28.72 -37.09
C GLU A 526 16.88 -27.81 -37.55
N CYS A 527 17.15 -26.77 -36.76
CA CYS A 527 18.34 -25.94 -36.86
C CYS A 527 18.67 -25.46 -35.45
N TYR A 528 19.74 -26.03 -34.88
CA TYR A 528 20.08 -25.83 -33.48
C TYR A 528 21.59 -25.93 -33.24
N ALA A 529 22.04 -25.30 -32.17
CA ALA A 529 23.40 -25.36 -31.66
C ALA A 529 23.49 -26.27 -30.43
N VAL A 530 24.61 -26.99 -30.34
CA VAL A 530 25.00 -27.79 -29.17
C VAL A 530 26.42 -27.41 -28.72
N ALA A 531 26.69 -27.56 -27.42
CA ALA A 531 28.01 -27.48 -26.82
C ALA A 531 28.80 -28.76 -27.13
N GLY A 532 29.92 -28.62 -27.85
CA GLY A 532 30.76 -29.74 -28.29
C GLY A 532 30.54 -30.10 -29.76
N THR A 533 30.29 -31.36 -30.06
CA THR A 533 30.27 -31.92 -31.42
C THR A 533 28.86 -32.21 -31.92
N ASN A 534 28.70 -32.70 -33.15
CA ASN A 534 27.40 -33.06 -33.74
C ASN A 534 26.66 -34.22 -33.04
N SER A 535 27.29 -34.90 -32.07
CA SER A 535 26.69 -35.95 -31.25
C SER A 535 26.40 -35.50 -29.81
N SER A 536 26.76 -34.27 -29.44
CA SER A 536 26.49 -33.70 -28.13
C SER A 536 24.99 -33.52 -27.86
N THR A 537 24.62 -33.58 -26.58
CA THR A 537 23.26 -33.35 -26.09
C THR A 537 23.12 -32.10 -25.22
N GLY A 538 24.19 -31.31 -25.06
CA GLY A 538 24.16 -30.00 -24.42
C GLY A 538 23.60 -28.94 -25.37
N TYR A 539 22.28 -28.87 -25.52
CA TYR A 539 21.62 -27.89 -26.39
C TYR A 539 21.89 -26.46 -25.92
N LEU A 540 21.97 -25.51 -26.84
CA LEU A 540 22.25 -24.10 -26.52
C LEU A 540 21.15 -23.17 -27.06
N ALA A 541 20.76 -23.37 -28.30
CA ALA A 541 19.78 -22.55 -29.00
C ALA A 541 19.21 -23.29 -30.20
N GLY A 542 17.95 -23.05 -30.55
CA GLY A 542 17.44 -23.39 -31.88
C GLY A 542 16.02 -23.90 -31.91
N VAL A 543 15.68 -24.53 -33.03
CA VAL A 543 14.44 -25.30 -33.16
C VAL A 543 14.74 -26.76 -33.42
N ARG A 544 13.96 -27.63 -32.79
CA ARG A 544 14.05 -29.09 -32.97
C ARG A 544 12.67 -29.71 -33.00
N GLY A 545 12.54 -30.79 -33.78
CA GLY A 545 11.24 -31.43 -33.99
C GLY A 545 10.18 -30.44 -34.47
N TRP A 546 10.54 -29.49 -35.33
CA TRP A 546 9.61 -28.52 -35.87
C TRP A 546 8.69 -29.21 -36.88
N ASP A 547 7.64 -29.85 -36.36
CA ASP A 547 6.63 -30.55 -37.15
C ASP A 547 5.53 -29.59 -37.58
N THR A 548 5.68 -29.07 -38.78
CA THR A 548 4.74 -28.15 -39.36
C THR A 548 3.93 -28.77 -40.48
N LYS A 549 2.71 -29.20 -40.15
CA LYS A 549 1.59 -28.97 -41.07
C LYS A 549 1.34 -27.47 -41.34
N ALA A 550 2.00 -26.57 -40.60
CA ALA A 550 1.90 -25.11 -40.70
C ALA A 550 3.21 -24.48 -41.22
N VAL A 551 3.32 -24.29 -42.54
CA VAL A 551 4.48 -23.62 -43.17
C VAL A 551 4.73 -22.23 -42.59
N THR A 552 5.96 -21.73 -42.65
CA THR A 552 6.31 -20.39 -42.12
C THR A 552 5.65 -19.25 -42.90
N ASP A 553 5.27 -19.48 -44.16
CA ASP A 553 4.79 -18.48 -45.14
C ASP A 553 5.89 -17.46 -45.47
N GLY A 554 6.96 -17.91 -46.12
CA GLY A 554 8.12 -17.09 -46.48
C GLY A 554 9.24 -17.11 -45.44
N PHE A 555 10.25 -16.28 -45.67
CA PHE A 555 11.42 -16.17 -44.80
C PHE A 555 11.09 -15.43 -43.49
N ASN A 556 11.31 -16.12 -42.39
CA ASN A 556 11.12 -15.63 -41.03
C ASN A 556 12.42 -15.78 -40.24
N TYR A 557 12.63 -15.00 -39.17
CA TYR A 557 13.94 -14.94 -38.51
C TYR A 557 13.92 -15.54 -37.11
N PHE A 558 14.74 -16.57 -36.89
CA PHE A 558 15.03 -17.10 -35.57
C PHE A 558 16.16 -16.30 -34.94
N TYR A 559 16.08 -16.04 -33.63
CA TYR A 559 17.16 -15.43 -32.87
C TYR A 559 17.12 -15.89 -31.41
N TYR A 560 18.23 -16.37 -30.86
CA TYR A 560 18.28 -16.77 -29.47
C TYR A 560 19.67 -16.52 -28.87
N GLU A 561 19.69 -15.90 -27.70
CA GLU A 561 20.90 -15.61 -26.92
C GLU A 561 21.16 -16.74 -25.92
N PHE A 562 22.43 -17.13 -25.78
CA PHE A 562 22.86 -18.16 -24.85
C PHE A 562 24.26 -17.86 -24.31
N VAL A 563 24.60 -18.48 -23.19
CA VAL A 563 25.94 -18.43 -22.60
C VAL A 563 26.65 -19.75 -22.91
N VAL A 564 27.86 -19.66 -23.43
CA VAL A 564 28.72 -20.84 -23.68
C VAL A 564 29.09 -21.47 -22.34
N PRO A 565 28.93 -22.79 -22.14
CA PRO A 565 29.37 -23.45 -20.91
C PRO A 565 30.86 -23.25 -20.63
N GLN A 566 31.24 -23.24 -19.35
CA GLN A 566 32.62 -22.92 -18.90
C GLN A 566 33.69 -23.93 -19.37
N ASP A 567 33.27 -25.11 -19.79
CA ASP A 567 34.10 -26.22 -20.29
C ASP A 567 34.00 -26.41 -21.81
N THR A 568 33.38 -25.47 -22.53
CA THR A 568 33.07 -25.60 -23.96
C THR A 568 33.88 -24.61 -24.81
N GLU A 569 34.78 -25.12 -25.63
CA GLU A 569 35.58 -24.33 -26.59
C GLU A 569 35.06 -24.44 -28.04
N ILE A 570 34.10 -25.34 -28.28
CA ILE A 570 33.51 -25.59 -29.59
C ILE A 570 32.00 -25.69 -29.43
N ILE A 571 31.27 -25.01 -30.31
CA ILE A 571 29.86 -25.31 -30.53
C ILE A 571 29.68 -25.90 -31.93
N THR A 572 28.67 -26.74 -32.10
CA THR A 572 28.28 -27.27 -33.41
C THR A 572 26.86 -26.84 -33.72
N ILE A 573 26.68 -26.23 -34.89
CA ILE A 573 25.36 -26.00 -35.45
C ILE A 573 24.98 -27.19 -36.31
N ILE A 574 23.78 -27.72 -36.10
CA ILE A 574 23.23 -28.88 -36.78
C ILE A 574 21.97 -28.45 -37.52
N VAL A 575 21.87 -28.83 -38.79
CA VAL A 575 20.67 -28.65 -39.61
C VAL A 575 20.18 -30.01 -40.10
N ASN A 576 18.88 -30.23 -40.01
CA ASN A 576 18.24 -31.48 -40.42
C ASN A 576 16.84 -31.19 -40.95
N SER A 577 16.61 -31.54 -42.22
CA SER A 577 15.32 -31.28 -42.88
C SER A 577 14.37 -32.47 -42.81
N GLY A 578 14.77 -33.62 -42.25
CA GLY A 578 13.97 -34.84 -42.37
C GLY A 578 13.58 -35.11 -43.84
N LEU A 579 12.30 -35.33 -44.12
CA LEU A 579 11.75 -35.41 -45.48
C LEU A 579 11.16 -34.07 -45.99
N SER A 580 11.23 -33.02 -45.19
CA SER A 580 10.66 -31.70 -45.53
C SER A 580 11.63 -30.88 -46.35
N THR A 581 11.11 -29.93 -47.11
CA THR A 581 11.96 -28.95 -47.78
C THR A 581 12.11 -27.72 -46.89
N ILE A 582 13.34 -27.32 -46.65
CA ILE A 582 13.66 -26.12 -45.87
C ILE A 582 14.61 -25.25 -46.67
N SER A 583 14.52 -23.94 -46.45
CA SER A 583 15.47 -22.95 -46.97
C SER A 583 16.02 -22.15 -45.81
N LEU A 584 17.34 -22.15 -45.65
CA LEU A 584 18.05 -21.36 -44.66
C LEU A 584 18.79 -20.23 -45.35
N ALA A 585 18.89 -19.06 -44.72
CA ALA A 585 19.61 -17.91 -45.25
C ALA A 585 20.16 -17.02 -44.13
N GLN A 586 21.17 -16.21 -44.46
CA GLN A 586 21.79 -15.20 -43.56
C GLN A 586 22.02 -15.72 -42.14
N MET A 587 22.74 -16.82 -42.04
CA MET A 587 22.96 -17.52 -40.79
C MET A 587 24.12 -16.89 -40.01
N GLY A 588 24.05 -16.86 -38.69
CA GLY A 588 25.12 -16.28 -37.88
C GLY A 588 25.17 -16.78 -36.45
N VAL A 589 26.38 -16.70 -35.89
CA VAL A 589 26.65 -16.83 -34.46
C VAL A 589 27.35 -15.54 -34.04
N PHE A 590 26.65 -14.68 -33.32
CA PHE A 590 27.11 -13.34 -32.99
C PHE A 590 27.66 -13.29 -31.58
N SER A 591 28.85 -12.74 -31.42
CA SER A 591 29.35 -12.32 -30.11
C SER A 591 28.52 -11.14 -29.60
N ILE A 592 27.96 -11.28 -28.39
CA ILE A 592 27.20 -10.22 -27.72
C ILE A 592 28.15 -9.57 -26.72
N MET A 593 28.76 -8.45 -27.12
CA MET A 593 29.43 -7.58 -26.15
C MET A 593 28.32 -6.87 -25.36
N GLU A 594 28.31 -7.04 -24.03
CA GLU A 594 27.40 -6.28 -23.18
C GLU A 594 27.54 -4.78 -23.49
N LEU A 595 26.42 -4.11 -23.73
CA LEU A 595 26.32 -2.65 -23.75
C LEU A 595 25.96 -2.15 -22.35
#